data_AF-A0A0E3QEI9-F1
#
_entry.id   AF-A0A0E3QEI9-F1
#
_cell.length_a   1.000
_cell.length_b   1.000
_cell.length_c   1.000
_cell.angle_alpha   90.00
_cell.angle_beta   90.00
_cell.angle_gamma   90.00
#
_symmetry.space_group_name_H-M   'P 1'
#
loop_
_entity.id
_entity.type
_entity.pdbx_description
1 polymer ?
#
loop_
_entity_poly.entity_id
_entity_poly.type
_entity_poly.pdbx_seq_one_letter_code
_entity_poly.pdbx_strand_id
1 'polypeptide(L)'
;MFSKEEDKMVSMGFNSINEGFDEGVSKALNFLTEIGTDYLNERKEPEAEKTVVSIKEIGKAATLQGMENAAVNAIRALEKLLQCSIEQNTQDTTIQVLLSFGAIGKIAAEQQMETVAKLAASVLGKSGNTAALLNNERETMAVIIGLGEIGKAVTRVKFPNLSENTAICISCLGDIGKLTAQKNLEEAAVGVELMLQEMAAEAMQENLQDTVRSIAGSIEEVGKKAEDENMESAVFQASSALQTIVSYAGSKYLNDASIAAKIALESFNELDIINDEDNIKNIEAIRETMRALWVNSK
;
A
#
# COMPACT_ATOMS: atom_id res chain seq x y z
N MET A 1 -4.12 -28.47 -4.72
CA MET A 1 -4.10 -28.66 -6.18
C MET A 1 -5.46 -28.24 -6.67
N PHE A 2 -5.54 -27.34 -7.65
CA PHE A 2 -6.80 -26.89 -8.22
C PHE A 2 -7.55 -28.05 -8.91
N SER A 3 -8.83 -27.86 -9.14
CA SER A 3 -9.59 -28.71 -10.05
C SER A 3 -9.05 -28.54 -11.49
N LYS A 4 -9.24 -29.55 -12.35
CA LYS A 4 -8.81 -29.48 -13.76
C LYS A 4 -9.45 -28.32 -14.52
N GLU A 5 -10.60 -27.84 -14.07
CA GLU A 5 -11.32 -26.72 -14.69
C GLU A 5 -10.72 -25.38 -14.30
N GLU A 6 -10.32 -25.20 -13.03
CA GLU A 6 -9.58 -24.02 -12.57
C GLU A 6 -8.24 -23.86 -13.27
N ASP A 7 -7.42 -24.91 -13.35
CA ASP A 7 -6.13 -24.87 -14.06
C ASP A 7 -6.30 -24.47 -15.53
N LYS A 8 -7.37 -24.95 -16.17
CA LYS A 8 -7.72 -24.58 -17.55
C LYS A 8 -8.11 -23.11 -17.66
N MET A 9 -8.83 -22.56 -16.69
CA MET A 9 -9.26 -21.17 -16.71
C MET A 9 -8.11 -20.20 -16.42
N VAL A 10 -7.20 -20.57 -15.51
CA VAL A 10 -5.93 -19.85 -15.31
C VAL A 10 -5.10 -19.84 -16.60
N SER A 11 -4.93 -21.00 -17.23
CA SER A 11 -4.21 -21.13 -18.50
C SER A 11 -4.86 -20.30 -19.62
N MET A 12 -6.20 -20.30 -19.68
CA MET A 12 -6.95 -19.47 -20.62
C MET A 12 -6.67 -17.99 -20.39
N GLY A 13 -6.66 -17.52 -19.14
CA GLY A 13 -6.34 -16.13 -18.80
C GLY A 13 -4.97 -15.70 -19.34
N PHE A 14 -3.93 -16.50 -19.10
CA PHE A 14 -2.58 -16.21 -19.62
C PHE A 14 -2.49 -16.29 -21.14
N ASN A 15 -3.12 -17.28 -21.77
CA ASN A 15 -3.14 -17.38 -23.24
C ASN A 15 -3.84 -16.18 -23.86
N SER A 16 -4.98 -15.76 -23.31
CA SER A 16 -5.69 -14.57 -23.77
C SER A 16 -4.87 -13.29 -23.59
N ILE A 17 -4.06 -13.18 -22.53
CA ILE A 17 -3.10 -12.07 -22.39
C ILE A 17 -2.07 -12.10 -23.51
N ASN A 18 -1.49 -13.25 -23.82
CA ASN A 18 -0.50 -13.40 -24.90
C ASN A 18 -1.10 -13.09 -26.28
N GLU A 19 -2.39 -13.33 -26.46
CA GLU A 19 -3.15 -13.03 -27.68
C GLU A 19 -3.69 -11.59 -27.73
N GLY A 20 -3.59 -10.82 -26.64
CA GLY A 20 -4.18 -9.48 -26.53
C GLY A 20 -5.71 -9.49 -26.50
N PHE A 21 -6.33 -10.58 -26.03
CA PHE A 21 -7.77 -10.82 -26.07
C PHE A 21 -8.46 -10.53 -24.73
N ASP A 22 -8.88 -9.28 -24.53
CA ASP A 22 -9.49 -8.77 -23.29
C ASP A 22 -10.72 -9.57 -22.83
N GLU A 23 -11.58 -10.02 -23.74
CA GLU A 23 -12.78 -10.79 -23.39
C GLU A 23 -12.41 -12.18 -22.84
N GLY A 24 -11.35 -12.80 -23.36
CA GLY A 24 -10.84 -14.07 -22.85
C GLY A 24 -10.29 -13.94 -21.44
N VAL A 25 -9.54 -12.86 -21.15
CA VAL A 25 -9.06 -12.55 -19.80
C VAL A 25 -10.24 -12.30 -18.86
N SER A 26 -11.21 -11.51 -19.30
CA SER A 26 -12.41 -11.19 -18.51
C SER A 26 -13.22 -12.44 -18.16
N LYS A 27 -13.33 -13.40 -19.09
CA LYS A 27 -13.98 -14.69 -18.84
C LYS A 27 -13.22 -15.52 -17.80
N ALA A 28 -11.88 -15.56 -17.87
CA ALA A 28 -11.06 -16.24 -16.88
C ALA A 28 -11.24 -15.62 -15.48
N LEU A 29 -11.15 -14.30 -15.39
CA LEU A 29 -11.30 -13.56 -14.14
C LEU A 29 -12.68 -13.73 -13.52
N ASN A 30 -13.76 -13.67 -14.32
CA ASN A 30 -15.12 -13.87 -13.80
C ASN A 30 -15.31 -15.27 -13.20
N PHE A 31 -14.84 -16.31 -13.90
CA PHE A 31 -14.91 -17.68 -13.40
C PHE A 31 -14.11 -17.86 -12.10
N LEU A 32 -12.88 -17.33 -12.06
CA LEU A 32 -12.05 -17.40 -10.86
C LEU A 32 -12.71 -16.63 -9.71
N THR A 33 -13.32 -15.47 -9.97
CA THR A 33 -14.03 -14.72 -8.94
C THR A 33 -15.22 -15.49 -8.38
N GLU A 34 -16.00 -16.14 -9.23
CA GLU A 34 -17.16 -16.96 -8.84
C GLU A 34 -16.72 -18.13 -7.95
N ILE A 35 -15.78 -18.95 -8.41
CA ILE A 35 -15.32 -20.11 -7.64
C ILE A 35 -14.58 -19.69 -6.35
N GLY A 36 -13.85 -18.58 -6.37
CA GLY A 36 -13.22 -18.02 -5.16
C GLY A 36 -14.24 -17.57 -4.12
N THR A 37 -15.35 -16.99 -4.57
CA THR A 37 -16.48 -16.59 -3.70
C THR A 37 -17.13 -17.83 -3.10
N ASP A 38 -17.33 -18.88 -3.90
CA ASP A 38 -17.86 -20.17 -3.40
C ASP A 38 -16.92 -20.79 -2.36
N TYR A 39 -15.61 -20.78 -2.60
CA TYR A 39 -14.63 -21.27 -1.63
C TYR A 39 -14.66 -20.49 -0.31
N LEU A 40 -14.79 -19.16 -0.35
CA LEU A 40 -14.93 -18.35 0.85
C LEU A 40 -16.22 -18.70 1.62
N ASN A 41 -17.35 -18.81 0.93
CA ASN A 41 -18.63 -19.18 1.54
C ASN A 41 -18.62 -20.59 2.14
N GLU A 42 -17.90 -21.51 1.51
CA GLU A 42 -17.70 -22.88 1.99
C GLU A 42 -16.58 -23.02 3.04
N ARG A 43 -15.93 -21.91 3.43
CA ARG A 43 -14.78 -21.86 4.36
C ARG A 43 -13.59 -22.72 3.93
N LYS A 44 -13.37 -22.81 2.61
CA LYS A 44 -12.21 -23.42 1.97
C LYS A 44 -11.14 -22.37 1.71
N GLU A 45 -10.63 -21.78 2.78
CA GLU A 45 -9.67 -20.67 2.72
C GLU A 45 -8.43 -20.98 1.86
N PRO A 46 -7.79 -22.17 1.98
CA PRO A 46 -6.62 -22.48 1.14
C PRO A 46 -6.95 -22.56 -0.36
N GLU A 47 -8.18 -22.84 -0.76
CA GLU A 47 -8.62 -22.85 -2.16
C GLU A 47 -8.93 -21.42 -2.63
N ALA A 48 -9.60 -20.62 -1.80
CA ALA A 48 -9.84 -19.20 -2.05
C ALA A 48 -8.53 -18.42 -2.25
N GLU A 49 -7.53 -18.65 -1.39
CA GLU A 49 -6.20 -18.03 -1.50
C GLU A 49 -5.53 -18.34 -2.86
N LYS A 50 -5.60 -19.59 -3.33
CA LYS A 50 -5.04 -19.95 -4.65
C LYS A 50 -5.74 -19.18 -5.77
N THR A 51 -7.05 -18.99 -5.66
CA THR A 51 -7.82 -18.20 -6.63
C THR A 51 -7.39 -16.74 -6.61
N VAL A 52 -7.21 -16.14 -5.43
CA VAL A 52 -6.68 -14.78 -5.27
C VAL A 52 -5.30 -14.65 -5.92
N VAL A 53 -4.39 -15.60 -5.67
CA VAL A 53 -3.07 -15.64 -6.31
C VAL A 53 -3.17 -15.71 -7.83
N SER A 54 -4.10 -16.52 -8.35
CA SER A 54 -4.28 -16.67 -9.80
C SER A 54 -4.77 -15.38 -10.44
N ILE A 55 -5.75 -14.71 -9.84
CA ILE A 55 -6.24 -13.41 -10.29
C ILE A 55 -5.13 -12.36 -10.20
N LYS A 56 -4.34 -12.37 -9.12
CA LYS A 56 -3.18 -11.48 -8.94
C LYS A 56 -2.18 -11.64 -10.08
N GLU A 57 -1.77 -12.87 -10.40
CA GLU A 57 -0.79 -13.12 -11.45
C GLU A 57 -1.32 -12.80 -12.86
N ILE A 58 -2.61 -13.07 -13.13
CA ILE A 58 -3.26 -12.61 -14.38
C ILE A 58 -3.26 -11.08 -14.45
N GLY A 59 -3.59 -10.39 -13.36
CA GLY A 59 -3.55 -8.93 -13.27
C GLY A 59 -2.15 -8.36 -13.54
N LYS A 60 -1.12 -8.90 -12.87
CA LYS A 60 0.29 -8.52 -13.08
C LYS A 60 0.71 -8.72 -14.54
N ALA A 61 0.36 -9.86 -15.14
CA ALA A 61 0.69 -10.16 -16.53
C ALA A 61 -0.03 -9.22 -17.52
N ALA A 62 -1.31 -8.92 -17.28
CA ALA A 62 -2.07 -7.95 -18.09
C ALA A 62 -1.43 -6.56 -18.04
N THR A 63 -1.03 -6.11 -16.85
CA THR A 63 -0.31 -4.85 -16.67
C THR A 63 1.02 -4.82 -17.41
N LEU A 64 1.82 -5.89 -17.34
CA LEU A 64 3.09 -5.98 -18.06
C LEU A 64 2.93 -5.95 -19.59
N GLN A 65 1.78 -6.41 -20.10
CA GLN A 65 1.43 -6.34 -21.53
C GLN A 65 0.71 -5.04 -21.93
N GLY A 66 0.52 -4.10 -20.99
CA GLY A 66 -0.20 -2.85 -21.25
C GLY A 66 -1.70 -3.03 -21.48
N MET A 67 -2.27 -4.18 -21.12
CA MET A 67 -3.71 -4.47 -21.25
C MET A 67 -4.49 -3.82 -20.10
N GLU A 68 -4.77 -2.51 -20.24
CA GLU A 68 -5.37 -1.71 -19.17
C GLU A 68 -6.74 -2.21 -18.71
N ASN A 69 -7.63 -2.56 -19.65
CA ASN A 69 -8.95 -3.09 -19.32
C ASN A 69 -8.87 -4.41 -18.55
N ALA A 70 -8.00 -5.33 -18.99
CA ALA A 70 -7.77 -6.60 -18.31
C ALA A 70 -7.21 -6.39 -16.89
N ALA A 71 -6.25 -5.48 -16.71
CA ALA A 71 -5.70 -5.14 -15.40
C ALA A 71 -6.77 -4.52 -14.47
N VAL A 72 -7.60 -3.60 -14.98
CA VAL A 72 -8.75 -3.05 -14.24
C VAL A 72 -9.73 -4.15 -13.84
N ASN A 73 -10.02 -5.10 -14.73
CA ASN A 73 -10.92 -6.21 -14.43
C ASN A 73 -10.35 -7.14 -13.36
N ALA A 74 -9.02 -7.34 -13.30
CA ALA A 74 -8.37 -8.09 -12.24
C ALA A 74 -8.52 -7.40 -10.87
N ILE A 75 -8.34 -6.08 -10.81
CA ILE A 75 -8.59 -5.30 -9.58
C ILE A 75 -10.06 -5.45 -9.13
N ARG A 76 -11.02 -5.35 -10.05
CA ARG A 76 -12.45 -5.50 -9.72
C ARG A 76 -12.82 -6.92 -9.28
N ALA A 77 -12.19 -7.93 -9.85
CA ALA A 77 -12.34 -9.32 -9.41
C ALA A 77 -11.84 -9.50 -7.97
N LEU A 78 -10.67 -8.95 -7.66
CA LEU A 78 -10.13 -8.93 -6.30
C LEU A 78 -11.00 -8.13 -5.33
N GLU A 79 -11.59 -7.00 -5.74
CA GLU A 79 -12.49 -6.21 -4.88
C GLU A 79 -13.73 -7.00 -4.45
N LYS A 80 -14.28 -7.85 -5.32
CA LYS A 80 -15.38 -8.76 -4.97
C LYS A 80 -14.94 -9.82 -3.96
N LEU A 81 -13.76 -10.40 -4.15
CA LEU A 81 -13.20 -11.36 -3.20
C LEU A 81 -12.85 -10.71 -1.87
N LEU A 82 -12.37 -9.45 -1.86
CA LEU A 82 -12.13 -8.69 -0.66
C LEU A 82 -13.43 -8.59 0.16
N GLN A 83 -14.51 -8.11 -0.46
CA GLN A 83 -15.79 -7.94 0.21
C GLN A 83 -16.27 -9.26 0.83
N CYS A 84 -16.20 -10.36 0.08
CA CYS A 84 -16.58 -11.67 0.57
C CYS A 84 -15.66 -12.15 1.71
N SER A 85 -14.34 -11.96 1.60
CA SER A 85 -13.38 -12.38 2.63
C SER A 85 -13.58 -11.64 3.96
N ILE A 86 -13.94 -10.35 3.90
CA ILE A 86 -14.30 -9.55 5.09
C ILE A 86 -15.61 -10.06 5.69
N GLU A 87 -16.64 -10.31 4.87
CA GLU A 87 -17.92 -10.85 5.34
C GLU A 87 -17.80 -12.22 6.00
N GLN A 88 -16.91 -13.07 5.47
CA GLN A 88 -16.65 -14.41 6.00
C GLN A 88 -15.57 -14.43 7.10
N ASN A 89 -14.96 -13.28 7.42
CA ASN A 89 -13.91 -13.13 8.42
C ASN A 89 -12.68 -14.05 8.17
N THR A 90 -12.28 -14.21 6.90
CA THR A 90 -11.11 -15.00 6.47
C THR A 90 -9.89 -14.10 6.35
N GLN A 91 -9.26 -13.80 7.50
CA GLN A 91 -8.23 -12.75 7.62
C GLN A 91 -7.03 -12.96 6.69
N ASP A 92 -6.53 -14.20 6.54
CA ASP A 92 -5.36 -14.47 5.71
C ASP A 92 -5.67 -14.23 4.22
N THR A 93 -6.87 -14.63 3.77
CA THR A 93 -7.34 -14.28 2.42
C THR A 93 -7.54 -12.77 2.25
N THR A 94 -8.12 -12.07 3.23
CA THR A 94 -8.28 -10.60 3.19
C THR A 94 -6.92 -9.91 3.01
N ILE A 95 -5.93 -10.28 3.82
CA ILE A 95 -4.55 -9.76 3.73
C ILE A 95 -3.97 -10.03 2.34
N GLN A 96 -4.14 -11.24 1.81
CA GLN A 96 -3.60 -11.61 0.50
C GLN A 96 -4.25 -10.81 -0.64
N VAL A 97 -5.55 -10.54 -0.57
CA VAL A 97 -6.25 -9.69 -1.54
C VAL A 97 -5.72 -8.25 -1.49
N LEU A 98 -5.55 -7.69 -0.28
CA LEU A 98 -5.02 -6.34 -0.10
C LEU A 98 -3.60 -6.20 -0.68
N LEU A 99 -2.71 -7.16 -0.40
CA LEU A 99 -1.36 -7.19 -0.95
C LEU A 99 -1.37 -7.36 -2.49
N SER A 100 -2.37 -8.07 -3.03
CA SER A 100 -2.54 -8.23 -4.48
C SER A 100 -2.84 -6.90 -5.19
N PHE A 101 -3.63 -6.01 -4.58
CA PHE A 101 -3.82 -4.65 -5.11
C PHE A 101 -2.50 -3.89 -5.14
N GLY A 102 -1.71 -3.95 -4.06
CA GLY A 102 -0.40 -3.32 -3.98
C GLY A 102 0.54 -3.82 -5.09
N ALA A 103 0.58 -5.13 -5.33
CA ALA A 103 1.42 -5.73 -6.35
C ALA A 103 1.03 -5.31 -7.78
N ILE A 104 -0.26 -5.39 -8.13
CA ILE A 104 -0.74 -4.97 -9.45
C ILE A 104 -0.55 -3.46 -9.62
N GLY A 105 -0.94 -2.66 -8.62
CA GLY A 105 -0.84 -1.21 -8.65
C GLY A 105 0.61 -0.72 -8.80
N LYS A 106 1.57 -1.38 -8.13
CA LYS A 106 2.99 -1.06 -8.25
C LYS A 106 3.49 -1.28 -9.67
N ILE A 107 3.21 -2.46 -10.24
CA ILE A 107 3.61 -2.75 -11.63
C ILE A 107 2.93 -1.78 -12.58
N ALA A 108 1.67 -1.43 -12.33
CA ALA A 108 0.93 -0.47 -13.15
C ALA A 108 1.58 0.91 -13.11
N ALA A 109 2.01 1.37 -11.94
CA ALA A 109 2.79 2.58 -11.80
C ALA A 109 4.10 2.52 -12.59
N GLU A 110 4.85 1.43 -12.49
CA GLU A 110 6.10 1.22 -13.25
C GLU A 110 5.87 1.21 -14.77
N GLN A 111 4.72 0.69 -15.23
CA GLN A 111 4.30 0.68 -16.63
C GLN A 111 3.55 1.95 -17.07
N GLN A 112 3.47 2.97 -16.22
CA GLN A 112 2.76 4.24 -16.48
C GLN A 112 1.27 4.07 -16.80
N MET A 113 0.65 3.00 -16.29
CA MET A 113 -0.79 2.73 -16.40
C MET A 113 -1.53 3.46 -15.27
N GLU A 114 -1.67 4.77 -15.45
CA GLU A 114 -2.15 5.70 -14.42
C GLU A 114 -3.51 5.28 -13.84
N THR A 115 -4.45 4.88 -14.69
CA THR A 115 -5.81 4.47 -14.27
C THR A 115 -5.78 3.26 -13.35
N VAL A 116 -4.94 2.26 -13.64
CA VAL A 116 -4.85 1.02 -12.88
C VAL A 116 -4.18 1.28 -11.53
N ALA A 117 -3.08 2.02 -11.52
CA ALA A 117 -2.39 2.40 -10.28
C ALA A 117 -3.31 3.26 -9.38
N LYS A 118 -4.03 4.22 -9.97
CA LYS A 118 -5.02 5.05 -9.27
C LYS A 118 -6.14 4.21 -8.65
N LEU A 119 -6.68 3.26 -9.42
CA LEU A 119 -7.75 2.39 -8.96
C LEU A 119 -7.27 1.53 -7.78
N ALA A 120 -6.10 0.90 -7.90
CA ALA A 120 -5.51 0.08 -6.84
C ALA A 120 -5.29 0.91 -5.55
N ALA A 121 -4.68 2.09 -5.66
CA ALA A 121 -4.46 2.98 -4.53
C ALA A 121 -5.77 3.46 -3.90
N SER A 122 -6.79 3.76 -4.71
CA SER A 122 -8.09 4.22 -4.19
C SER A 122 -8.86 3.12 -3.46
N VAL A 123 -8.82 1.88 -3.95
CA VAL A 123 -9.41 0.72 -3.26
C VAL A 123 -8.68 0.50 -1.94
N LEU A 124 -7.34 0.46 -1.97
CA LEU A 124 -6.51 0.31 -0.78
C LEU A 124 -6.80 1.40 0.27
N GLY A 125 -6.87 2.67 -0.12
CA GLY A 125 -7.16 3.78 0.80
C GLY A 125 -8.50 3.63 1.53
N LYS A 126 -9.56 3.22 0.81
CA LYS A 126 -10.86 2.93 1.42
C LYS A 126 -10.78 1.74 2.38
N SER A 127 -10.17 0.64 1.93
CA SER A 127 -10.01 -0.58 2.74
C SER A 127 -9.17 -0.35 4.00
N GLY A 128 -8.11 0.46 3.92
CA GLY A 128 -7.26 0.82 5.06
C GLY A 128 -8.01 1.60 6.13
N ASN A 129 -8.80 2.59 5.73
CA ASN A 129 -9.66 3.32 6.67
C ASN A 129 -10.65 2.37 7.36
N THR A 130 -11.27 1.46 6.62
CA THR A 130 -12.17 0.44 7.18
C THR A 130 -11.44 -0.49 8.15
N ALA A 131 -10.28 -1.04 7.77
CA ALA A 131 -9.49 -1.94 8.59
C ALA A 131 -9.02 -1.27 9.90
N ALA A 132 -8.53 -0.03 9.82
CA ALA A 132 -8.13 0.75 10.99
C ALA A 132 -9.33 1.01 11.92
N LEU A 133 -10.48 1.39 11.38
CA LEU A 133 -11.70 1.62 12.17
C LEU A 133 -12.20 0.35 12.88
N LEU A 134 -11.96 -0.82 12.30
CA LEU A 134 -12.30 -2.13 12.87
C LEU A 134 -11.19 -2.70 13.76
N ASN A 135 -10.09 -1.98 13.99
CA ASN A 135 -8.91 -2.42 14.74
C ASN A 135 -8.22 -3.67 14.14
N ASN A 136 -8.33 -3.88 12.83
CA ASN A 136 -7.67 -4.99 12.13
C ASN A 136 -6.23 -4.61 11.74
N GLU A 137 -5.32 -4.55 12.71
CA GLU A 137 -3.97 -4.02 12.51
C GLU A 137 -3.19 -4.70 11.38
N ARG A 138 -3.26 -6.04 11.25
CA ARG A 138 -2.56 -6.77 10.18
C ARG A 138 -3.09 -6.44 8.77
N GLU A 139 -4.40 -6.22 8.64
CA GLU A 139 -5.02 -5.79 7.38
C GLU A 139 -4.64 -4.34 7.05
N THR A 140 -4.63 -3.47 8.05
CA THR A 140 -4.13 -2.10 7.93
C THR A 140 -2.67 -2.08 7.47
N MET A 141 -1.82 -2.93 8.05
CA MET A 141 -0.41 -3.08 7.63
C MET A 141 -0.28 -3.52 6.17
N ALA A 142 -1.10 -4.48 5.72
CA ALA A 142 -1.12 -4.89 4.32
C ALA A 142 -1.47 -3.73 3.37
N VAL A 143 -2.43 -2.89 3.77
CA VAL A 143 -2.80 -1.69 3.00
C VAL A 143 -1.67 -0.67 2.97
N ILE A 144 -1.05 -0.38 4.11
CA ILE A 144 0.06 0.57 4.23
C ILE A 144 1.21 0.17 3.30
N ILE A 145 1.59 -1.11 3.31
CA ILE A 145 2.61 -1.67 2.41
C ILE A 145 2.22 -1.46 0.96
N GLY A 146 0.98 -1.84 0.58
CA GLY A 146 0.50 -1.71 -0.79
C GLY A 146 0.53 -0.26 -1.30
N LEU A 147 0.00 0.69 -0.51
CA LEU A 147 0.01 2.11 -0.84
C LEU A 147 1.42 2.67 -0.96
N GLY A 148 2.31 2.33 -0.03
CA GLY A 148 3.67 2.83 -0.07
C GLY A 148 4.49 2.23 -1.21
N GLU A 149 4.29 0.97 -1.58
CA GLU A 149 4.94 0.36 -2.76
C GLU A 149 4.46 1.01 -4.07
N ILE A 150 3.16 1.28 -4.21
CA ILE A 150 2.62 2.06 -5.34
C ILE A 150 3.22 3.47 -5.35
N GLY A 151 3.18 4.15 -4.19
CA GLY A 151 3.69 5.51 -3.99
C GLY A 151 5.16 5.68 -4.36
N LYS A 152 6.01 4.70 -3.99
CA LYS A 152 7.42 4.66 -4.39
C LYS A 152 7.57 4.47 -5.90
N ALA A 153 6.79 3.58 -6.51
CA ALA A 153 6.85 3.32 -7.94
C ALA A 153 6.44 4.54 -8.78
N VAL A 154 5.32 5.21 -8.45
CA VAL A 154 4.86 6.40 -9.19
C VAL A 154 5.84 7.57 -9.08
N THR A 155 6.53 7.69 -7.95
CA THR A 155 7.54 8.72 -7.69
C THR A 155 8.76 8.60 -8.61
N ARG A 156 9.10 7.38 -9.05
CA ARG A 156 10.23 7.12 -9.96
C ARG A 156 9.90 7.40 -11.43
N VAL A 157 8.62 7.55 -11.78
CA VAL A 157 8.22 7.87 -13.14
C VAL A 157 8.47 9.35 -13.38
N LYS A 158 9.12 9.70 -14.49
CA LYS A 158 9.51 11.08 -14.86
C LYS A 158 8.29 11.95 -15.20
N PHE A 159 7.49 12.30 -14.21
CA PHE A 159 6.54 13.39 -14.29
C PHE A 159 7.15 14.64 -13.63
N PRO A 160 7.13 15.81 -14.30
CA PRO A 160 7.52 17.04 -13.65
C PRO A 160 6.41 17.41 -12.66
N ASN A 161 6.72 17.33 -11.37
CA ASN A 161 5.84 17.69 -10.24
C ASN A 161 4.75 16.65 -9.92
N LEU A 162 4.37 16.62 -8.63
CA LEU A 162 3.55 15.62 -7.95
C LEU A 162 2.48 14.98 -8.86
N SER A 163 2.65 13.69 -9.19
CA SER A 163 1.63 12.96 -9.94
C SER A 163 0.36 12.81 -9.10
N GLU A 164 -0.82 12.78 -9.74
CA GLU A 164 -2.10 12.58 -9.04
C GLU A 164 -2.07 11.28 -8.21
N ASN A 165 -1.45 10.23 -8.76
CA ASN A 165 -1.31 8.95 -8.06
C ASN A 165 -0.38 9.02 -6.85
N THR A 166 0.71 9.79 -6.93
CA THR A 166 1.58 10.04 -5.77
C THR A 166 0.79 10.77 -4.68
N ALA A 167 0.02 11.80 -5.05
CA ALA A 167 -0.81 12.56 -4.12
C ALA A 167 -1.85 11.68 -3.43
N ILE A 168 -2.51 10.78 -4.17
CA ILE A 168 -3.47 9.81 -3.62
C ILE A 168 -2.80 8.89 -2.61
N CYS A 169 -1.62 8.33 -2.91
CA CYS A 169 -0.94 7.44 -1.98
C CYS A 169 -0.55 8.18 -0.68
N ILE A 170 -0.02 9.41 -0.78
CA ILE A 170 0.34 10.23 0.38
C ILE A 170 -0.90 10.57 1.21
N SER A 171 -1.98 10.99 0.56
CA SER A 171 -3.24 11.35 1.23
C SER A 171 -3.85 10.15 1.94
N CYS A 172 -3.93 9.00 1.27
CA CYS A 172 -4.48 7.79 1.87
C CYS A 172 -3.63 7.31 3.05
N LEU A 173 -2.30 7.31 2.92
CA LEU A 173 -1.41 6.96 4.03
C LEU A 173 -1.58 7.94 5.21
N GLY A 174 -1.65 9.24 4.96
CA GLY A 174 -1.86 10.23 6.01
C GLY A 174 -3.20 10.06 6.74
N ASP A 175 -4.29 9.82 5.99
CA ASP A 175 -5.61 9.57 6.58
C ASP A 175 -5.64 8.28 7.39
N ILE A 176 -5.03 7.20 6.88
CA ILE A 176 -4.89 5.94 7.61
C ILE A 176 -4.06 6.16 8.88
N GLY A 177 -2.93 6.87 8.80
CA GLY A 177 -2.05 7.14 9.95
C GLY A 177 -2.75 7.92 11.06
N LYS A 178 -3.54 8.94 10.69
CA LYS A 178 -4.37 9.67 11.66
C LYS A 178 -5.42 8.77 12.31
N LEU A 179 -6.02 7.86 11.54
CA LEU A 179 -7.01 6.90 12.06
C LEU A 179 -6.36 5.83 12.94
N THR A 180 -5.20 5.29 12.58
CA THR A 180 -4.48 4.30 13.40
C THR A 180 -4.05 4.91 14.72
N ALA A 181 -3.58 6.16 14.71
CA ALA A 181 -3.31 6.93 15.92
C ALA A 181 -4.57 7.04 16.81
N GLN A 182 -5.68 7.55 16.27
CA GLN A 182 -6.96 7.66 16.98
C GLN A 182 -7.51 6.31 17.51
N LYS A 183 -7.10 5.20 16.90
CA LYS A 183 -7.52 3.84 17.27
C LYS A 183 -6.52 3.11 18.15
N ASN A 184 -5.47 3.79 18.61
CA ASN A 184 -4.45 3.19 19.45
C ASN A 184 -3.72 2.00 18.77
N LEU A 185 -3.57 2.04 17.45
CA LEU A 185 -2.86 1.06 16.62
C LEU A 185 -1.45 1.56 16.30
N GLU A 186 -0.57 1.53 17.30
CA GLU A 186 0.76 2.15 17.23
C GLU A 186 1.67 1.50 16.17
N GLU A 187 1.64 0.17 16.00
CA GLU A 187 2.48 -0.49 15.00
C GLU A 187 2.08 -0.05 13.57
N ALA A 188 0.78 0.12 13.34
CA ALA A 188 0.27 0.63 12.08
C ALA A 188 0.59 2.12 11.86
N ALA A 189 0.54 2.95 12.90
CA ALA A 189 0.95 4.35 12.80
C ALA A 189 2.45 4.48 12.43
N VAL A 190 3.32 3.71 13.10
CA VAL A 190 4.75 3.60 12.75
C VAL A 190 4.93 3.10 11.32
N GLY A 191 4.15 2.10 10.91
CA GLY A 191 4.16 1.55 9.55
C GLY A 191 3.86 2.60 8.48
N VAL A 192 2.88 3.49 8.72
CA VAL A 192 2.55 4.60 7.83
C VAL A 192 3.76 5.52 7.65
N GLU A 193 4.37 5.94 8.75
CA GLU A 193 5.50 6.87 8.73
C GLU A 193 6.74 6.26 8.08
N LEU A 194 6.98 4.96 8.28
CA LEU A 194 8.03 4.22 7.57
C LEU A 194 7.81 4.27 6.06
N MET A 195 6.60 3.98 5.57
CA MET A 195 6.31 4.03 4.13
C MET A 195 6.40 5.45 3.58
N LEU A 196 5.90 6.45 4.31
CA LEU A 196 6.03 7.86 3.94
C LEU A 196 7.50 8.28 3.88
N GLN A 197 8.33 7.88 4.84
CA GLN A 197 9.77 8.15 4.82
C GLN A 197 10.45 7.50 3.60
N GLU A 198 10.14 6.25 3.28
CA GLU A 198 10.69 5.59 2.08
C GLU A 198 10.24 6.30 0.79
N MET A 199 8.97 6.72 0.71
CA MET A 199 8.48 7.53 -0.41
C MET A 199 9.19 8.89 -0.51
N ALA A 200 9.49 9.54 0.62
CA ALA A 200 10.24 10.79 0.64
C ALA A 200 11.66 10.58 0.13
N ALA A 201 12.30 9.46 0.47
CA ALA A 201 13.62 9.12 -0.04
C ALA A 201 13.64 9.01 -1.57
N GLU A 202 12.65 8.33 -2.16
CA GLU A 202 12.48 8.26 -3.62
C GLU A 202 12.21 9.66 -4.23
N ALA A 203 11.33 10.45 -3.61
CA ALA A 203 10.98 11.78 -4.11
C ALA A 203 12.16 12.75 -4.05
N MET A 204 13.01 12.66 -3.01
CA MET A 204 14.26 13.39 -2.93
C MET A 204 15.29 12.88 -3.95
N GLN A 205 15.28 11.60 -4.33
CA GLN A 205 16.12 11.09 -5.42
C GLN A 205 15.79 11.76 -6.75
N GLU A 206 14.50 11.93 -7.03
CA GLU A 206 13.97 12.54 -8.26
C GLU A 206 13.80 14.07 -8.17
N ASN A 207 14.26 14.71 -7.08
CA ASN A 207 14.17 16.16 -6.85
C ASN A 207 12.72 16.73 -6.86
N LEU A 208 11.74 15.93 -6.42
CA LEU A 208 10.33 16.30 -6.41
C LEU A 208 9.96 17.10 -5.15
N GLN A 209 10.34 18.37 -5.11
CA GLN A 209 10.20 19.24 -3.93
C GLN A 209 8.78 19.27 -3.36
N ASP A 210 7.76 19.45 -4.20
CA ASP A 210 6.36 19.50 -3.76
C ASP A 210 5.89 18.17 -3.16
N THR A 211 6.39 17.05 -3.68
CA THR A 211 6.09 15.72 -3.16
C THR A 211 6.71 15.52 -1.80
N VAL A 212 8.00 15.83 -1.63
CA VAL A 212 8.69 15.74 -0.34
C VAL A 212 8.01 16.63 0.71
N ARG A 213 7.62 17.85 0.33
CA ARG A 213 6.85 18.75 1.21
C ARG A 213 5.51 18.15 1.62
N SER A 214 4.76 17.58 0.68
CA SER A 214 3.48 16.94 0.98
C SER A 214 3.64 15.75 1.92
N ILE A 215 4.72 14.96 1.75
CA ILE A 215 5.03 13.84 2.63
C ILE A 215 5.39 14.34 4.03
N ALA A 216 6.22 15.38 4.16
CA ALA A 216 6.58 15.96 5.44
C ALA A 216 5.34 16.44 6.22
N GLY A 217 4.39 17.10 5.54
CA GLY A 217 3.13 17.50 6.17
C GLY A 217 2.27 16.30 6.60
N SER A 218 2.24 15.22 5.82
CA SER A 218 1.53 13.99 6.20
C SER A 218 2.16 13.33 7.44
N ILE A 219 3.50 13.26 7.51
CA ILE A 219 4.22 12.76 8.68
C ILE A 219 3.93 13.62 9.91
N GLU A 220 3.92 14.95 9.77
CA GLU A 220 3.59 15.87 10.87
C GLU A 220 2.17 15.62 11.41
N GLU A 221 1.17 15.49 10.53
CA GLU A 221 -0.21 15.25 10.93
C GLU A 221 -0.39 13.91 11.65
N VAL A 222 0.26 12.85 11.16
CA VAL A 222 0.22 11.52 11.79
C VAL A 222 0.92 11.56 13.14
N GLY A 223 2.14 12.11 13.20
CA GLY A 223 2.93 12.21 14.42
C GLY A 223 2.22 13.01 15.52
N LYS A 224 1.55 14.12 15.18
CA LYS A 224 0.75 14.89 16.15
C LYS A 224 -0.44 14.10 16.70
N LYS A 225 -1.09 13.30 15.85
CA LYS A 225 -2.18 12.42 16.31
C LYS A 225 -1.67 11.29 17.19
N ALA A 226 -0.50 10.76 16.88
CA ALA A 226 0.20 9.79 17.71
C ALA A 226 0.59 10.39 19.07
N GLU A 227 1.04 11.64 19.10
CA GLU A 227 1.35 12.39 20.32
C GLU A 227 0.11 12.58 21.20
N ASP A 228 -1.02 13.01 20.62
CA ASP A 228 -2.30 13.16 21.34
C ASP A 228 -2.70 11.86 22.08
N GLU A 229 -2.29 10.70 21.57
CA GLU A 229 -2.62 9.36 22.07
C GLU A 229 -1.44 8.68 22.80
N ASN A 230 -0.32 9.38 23.04
CA ASN A 230 0.89 8.89 23.73
C ASN A 230 1.57 7.68 23.05
N MET A 231 1.59 7.64 21.72
CA MET A 231 2.31 6.63 20.94
C MET A 231 3.78 7.00 20.77
N GLU A 232 4.61 6.68 21.75
CA GLU A 232 6.02 7.07 21.80
C GLU A 232 6.82 6.59 20.58
N SER A 233 6.62 5.35 20.12
CA SER A 233 7.33 4.79 18.97
C SER A 233 6.95 5.50 17.67
N ALA A 234 5.67 5.85 17.50
CA ALA A 234 5.21 6.61 16.34
C ALA A 234 5.73 8.05 16.37
N VAL A 235 5.63 8.76 17.50
CA VAL A 235 6.18 10.12 17.61
C VAL A 235 7.69 10.16 17.36
N PHE A 236 8.42 9.16 17.87
CA PHE A 236 9.84 8.99 17.59
C PHE A 236 10.12 8.78 16.10
N GLN A 237 9.35 7.89 15.45
CA GLN A 237 9.49 7.59 14.03
C GLN A 237 9.15 8.82 13.16
N ALA A 238 8.11 9.59 13.48
CA ALA A 238 7.76 10.84 12.80
C ALA A 238 8.93 11.83 12.83
N SER A 239 9.48 12.06 14.03
CA SER A 239 10.59 12.96 14.26
C SER A 239 11.85 12.52 13.52
N SER A 240 12.16 11.22 13.56
CA SER A 240 13.28 10.62 12.83
C SER A 240 13.14 10.74 11.31
N ALA A 241 11.93 10.52 10.78
CA ALA A 241 11.63 10.67 9.36
C ALA A 241 11.78 12.13 8.91
N LEU A 242 11.25 13.09 9.67
CA LEU A 242 11.39 14.52 9.39
C LEU A 242 12.85 14.99 9.46
N GLN A 243 13.61 14.54 10.46
CA GLN A 243 15.05 14.82 10.56
C GLN A 243 15.83 14.27 9.37
N THR A 244 15.45 13.09 8.87
CA THR A 244 16.01 12.51 7.64
C THR A 244 15.71 13.41 6.44
N ILE A 245 14.46 13.87 6.29
CA ILE A 245 14.06 14.77 5.20
C ILE A 245 14.84 16.09 5.28
N VAL A 246 14.94 16.74 6.44
CA VAL A 246 15.74 17.97 6.63
C VAL A 246 17.16 17.79 6.14
N SER A 247 17.82 16.71 6.58
CA SER A 247 19.24 16.47 6.28
C SER A 247 19.47 16.19 4.80
N TYR A 248 18.64 15.33 4.18
CA TYR A 248 18.79 14.92 2.79
C TYR A 248 18.29 15.99 1.80
N ALA A 249 17.13 16.60 2.04
CA ALA A 249 16.57 17.64 1.18
C ALA A 249 17.48 18.87 1.15
N GLY A 250 18.04 19.27 2.30
CA GLY A 250 19.02 20.35 2.40
C GLY A 250 20.29 20.08 1.56
N SER A 251 20.80 18.85 1.60
CA SER A 251 21.97 18.45 0.79
C SER A 251 21.72 18.47 -0.73
N LYS A 252 20.45 18.39 -1.14
CA LYS A 252 20.01 18.37 -2.55
C LYS A 252 19.44 19.71 -3.04
N TYR A 253 19.57 20.77 -2.24
CA TYR A 253 19.00 22.10 -2.55
C TYR A 253 17.47 22.12 -2.72
N LEU A 254 16.77 21.14 -2.13
CA LEU A 254 15.31 21.10 -2.05
C LEU A 254 14.85 21.96 -0.86
N ASN A 255 15.18 23.26 -0.91
CA ASN A 255 15.15 24.15 0.25
C ASN A 255 13.75 24.26 0.86
N ASP A 256 12.69 24.39 0.05
CA ASP A 256 11.34 24.55 0.60
C ASP A 256 10.86 23.28 1.30
N ALA A 257 11.23 22.11 0.78
CA ALA A 257 10.93 20.84 1.42
C ALA A 257 11.72 20.65 2.71
N SER A 258 13.01 21.03 2.73
CA SER A 258 13.84 21.02 3.94
C SER A 258 13.31 21.97 5.01
N ILE A 259 12.83 23.16 4.64
CA ILE A 259 12.24 24.13 5.56
C ILE A 259 10.92 23.61 6.10
N ALA A 260 10.04 23.08 5.24
CA ALA A 260 8.77 22.50 5.68
C ALA A 260 8.98 21.35 6.67
N ALA A 261 9.90 20.42 6.38
CA ALA A 261 10.23 19.33 7.29
C ALA A 261 10.84 19.82 8.61
N LYS A 262 11.61 20.92 8.59
CA LYS A 262 12.15 21.53 9.81
C LYS A 262 11.05 22.14 10.67
N ILE A 263 10.12 22.88 10.06
CA ILE A 263 8.96 23.46 10.77
C ILE A 263 8.10 22.34 11.38
N ALA A 264 7.85 21.27 10.62
CA ALA A 264 7.15 20.09 11.12
C ALA A 264 7.91 19.43 12.27
N LEU A 265 9.23 19.29 12.19
CA LEU A 265 10.03 18.73 13.28
C LEU A 265 9.96 19.60 14.55
N GLU A 266 9.94 20.92 14.39
CA GLU A 266 9.83 21.86 15.51
C GLU A 266 8.53 21.70 16.30
N SER A 267 7.47 21.11 15.74
CA SER A 267 6.25 20.81 16.51
C SER A 267 6.42 19.69 17.53
N PHE A 268 7.49 18.89 17.42
CA PHE A 268 7.80 17.81 18.36
C PHE A 268 8.91 18.18 19.35
N ASN A 269 9.55 19.36 19.22
CA ASN A 269 10.68 19.79 20.05
C ASN A 269 10.32 20.07 21.53
N GLU A 270 9.03 20.12 21.88
CA GLU A 270 8.59 20.21 23.29
C GLU A 270 8.66 18.86 24.02
N LEU A 271 8.94 17.78 23.30
CA LEU A 271 9.01 16.43 23.82
C LEU A 271 10.47 16.08 24.16
N ASP A 272 10.69 15.60 25.38
CA ASP A 272 11.85 14.75 25.69
C ASP A 272 11.65 13.45 24.91
N ILE A 273 11.85 13.47 23.58
CA ILE A 273 11.88 12.26 22.76
C ILE A 273 13.16 11.55 23.15
N ILE A 274 13.04 10.73 24.19
CA ILE A 274 14.11 9.89 24.67
C ILE A 274 14.48 9.00 23.49
N ASN A 275 15.74 9.09 23.08
CA ASN A 275 16.35 8.18 22.14
C ASN A 275 16.46 6.81 22.83
N ASP A 276 15.31 6.17 23.01
CA ASP A 276 15.17 4.94 23.76
C ASP A 276 15.48 3.78 22.82
N GLU A 277 16.43 2.96 23.26
CA GLU A 277 16.84 1.75 22.58
C GLU A 277 15.63 0.83 22.31
N ASP A 278 14.60 0.92 23.16
CA ASP A 278 13.36 0.15 23.04
C ASP A 278 12.48 0.62 21.87
N ASN A 279 12.33 1.94 21.66
CA ASN A 279 11.61 2.48 20.50
C ASN A 279 12.28 2.08 19.18
N ILE A 280 13.62 2.12 19.13
CA ILE A 280 14.38 1.70 17.95
C ILE A 280 14.14 0.21 17.65
N LYS A 281 14.23 -0.66 18.67
CA LYS A 281 13.96 -2.10 18.51
C LYS A 281 12.54 -2.36 18.03
N ASN A 282 11.56 -1.64 18.56
CA ASN A 282 10.16 -1.79 18.17
C ASN A 282 9.96 -1.43 16.68
N ILE A 283 10.48 -0.27 16.26
CA ILE A 283 10.40 0.17 14.87
C ILE A 283 11.11 -0.82 13.91
N GLU A 284 12.25 -1.37 14.31
CA GLU A 284 12.93 -2.42 13.54
C GLU A 284 12.09 -3.69 13.42
N ALA A 285 11.43 -4.13 14.50
CA ALA A 285 10.54 -5.28 14.48
C ALA A 285 9.33 -5.07 13.56
N ILE A 286 8.73 -3.88 13.60
CA ILE A 286 7.63 -3.49 12.70
C ILE A 286 8.11 -3.51 11.24
N ARG A 287 9.28 -2.94 10.96
CA ARG A 287 9.88 -2.96 9.62
C ARG A 287 10.12 -4.38 9.11
N GLU A 288 10.59 -5.30 9.95
CA GLU A 288 10.76 -6.71 9.56
C GLU A 288 9.42 -7.42 9.35
N THR A 289 8.40 -7.13 10.16
CA THR A 289 7.04 -7.63 9.95
C THR A 289 6.48 -7.17 8.60
N MET A 290 6.65 -5.90 8.26
CA MET A 290 6.27 -5.34 6.96
C MET A 290 6.97 -6.04 5.81
N ARG A 291 8.29 -6.26 5.93
CA ARG A 291 9.09 -6.99 4.93
C ARG A 291 8.59 -8.42 4.76
N ALA A 292 8.33 -9.12 5.85
CA ALA A 292 7.83 -10.50 5.82
C ALA A 292 6.46 -10.58 5.13
N LEU A 293 5.53 -9.68 5.46
CA LEU A 293 4.22 -9.60 4.81
C LEU A 293 4.34 -9.36 3.29
N TRP A 294 5.21 -8.45 2.87
CA TRP A 294 5.41 -8.14 1.45
C TRP A 294 6.17 -9.22 0.66
N VAL A 295 7.13 -9.91 1.28
CA VAL A 295 7.84 -11.00 0.61
C VAL A 295 6.89 -12.14 0.29
N ASN A 296 5.95 -12.44 1.20
CA ASN A 296 4.94 -13.48 0.99
C ASN A 296 3.90 -13.13 -0.10
N SER A 297 3.85 -11.88 -0.57
CA SER A 297 2.95 -11.45 -1.65
C SER A 297 3.59 -11.33 -3.03
N LYS A 298 4.92 -11.39 -3.15
CA LYS A 298 5.63 -11.32 -4.44
C LYS A 298 5.44 -12.59 -5.26
#